data_AF-A0A962RA37-F1
#
_entry.id   AF-A0A962RA37-F1
#
_cell.length_a   1.000
_cell.length_b   1.000
_cell.length_c   1.000
_cell.angle_alpha   90.00
_cell.angle_beta   90.00
_cell.angle_gamma   90.00
#
_symmetry.space_group_name_H-M   'P 1'
#
loop_
_entity.id
_entity.type
_entity.pdbx_description
1 polymer ?
#
loop_
_entity_poly.entity_id
_entity_poly.type
_entity_poly.pdbx_seq_one_letter_code
_entity_poly.pdbx_strand_id
1 'polypeptide(L)'
;PPFCIHPIKVDPAVETVGEVEIFDFMERQLRNGSGVLVDARTPAWHKRGTIPGSINLPFTVFSRDPGDPELAAAMSKLGVTRKGPDSGMSMNSLLDMIGLGSGGSQVWDFANAKDALFWCNGPWCDQSPRAINALLKQGYPPEKLYYYRGGMQLWQVLGLTTVVPE
;
A
#
# COMPACT_ATOMS: atom_id res chain seq x y z
N PRO A 1 12.89 17.71 12.63
CA PRO A 1 11.82 16.68 12.66
C PRO A 1 12.45 15.35 13.13
N PRO A 2 11.72 14.47 13.83
CA PRO A 2 12.27 13.19 14.32
C PRO A 2 12.63 12.20 13.20
N PHE A 3 12.30 12.53 11.95
CA PHE A 3 12.58 11.77 10.74
C PHE A 3 13.14 12.69 9.65
N CYS A 4 13.89 12.11 8.71
CA CYS A 4 14.39 12.82 7.52
C CYS A 4 13.23 13.20 6.61
N ILE A 5 13.34 14.35 5.94
CA ILE A 5 12.37 14.77 4.92
C ILE A 5 12.58 13.90 3.69
N HIS A 6 11.49 13.39 3.11
CA HIS A 6 11.55 12.53 1.94
C HIS A 6 11.39 13.31 0.63
N PRO A 7 12.00 12.82 -0.48
CA PRO A 7 11.74 13.33 -1.82
C PRO A 7 10.25 13.37 -2.16
N ILE A 8 9.87 14.20 -3.12
CA ILE A 8 8.47 14.30 -3.54
C ILE A 8 7.99 12.98 -4.16
N LYS A 9 8.82 12.35 -4.99
CA LYS A 9 8.55 11.03 -5.57
C LYS A 9 9.20 9.93 -4.75
N VAL A 10 8.45 8.88 -4.46
CA VAL A 10 8.97 7.65 -3.85
C VAL A 10 9.70 6.78 -4.86
N ASP A 11 9.18 6.71 -6.09
CA ASP A 11 9.72 6.00 -7.24
C ASP A 11 9.28 6.75 -8.50
N PRO A 12 10.09 6.83 -9.58
CA PRO A 12 9.71 7.53 -10.81
C PRO A 12 8.44 7.01 -11.48
N ALA A 13 8.09 5.73 -11.30
CA ALA A 13 6.92 5.08 -11.88
C ALA A 13 5.68 5.10 -10.98
N VAL A 14 5.81 5.60 -9.74
CA VAL A 14 4.68 5.76 -8.80
C VAL A 14 4.15 7.18 -8.88
N GLU A 15 2.84 7.30 -9.08
CA GLU A 15 2.19 8.60 -9.19
C GLU A 15 2.15 9.30 -7.82
N THR A 16 2.63 10.54 -7.75
CA THR A 16 2.54 11.35 -6.52
C THR A 16 1.41 12.34 -6.68
N VAL A 17 0.40 12.24 -5.82
CA VAL A 17 -0.85 12.99 -5.93
C VAL A 17 -0.92 14.12 -4.91
N GLY A 18 -1.58 15.21 -5.30
CA GLY A 18 -1.95 16.32 -4.42
C GLY A 18 -3.38 16.18 -3.91
N GLU A 19 -3.90 17.27 -3.33
CA GLU A 19 -5.19 17.26 -2.64
C GLU A 19 -6.38 17.15 -3.60
N VAL A 20 -6.26 17.70 -4.81
CA VAL A 20 -7.31 17.56 -5.82
C VAL A 20 -7.35 16.12 -6.33
N GLU A 21 -6.19 15.54 -6.63
CA GLU A 21 -6.09 14.21 -7.21
C GLU A 21 -6.56 13.10 -6.25
N ILE A 22 -6.43 13.28 -4.92
CA ILE A 22 -7.00 12.33 -3.95
C ILE A 22 -8.54 12.37 -3.93
N PHE A 23 -9.18 13.53 -4.10
CA PHE A 23 -10.65 13.59 -4.22
C PHE A 23 -11.12 12.90 -5.50
N ASP A 24 -10.43 13.17 -6.59
CA ASP A 24 -10.61 12.48 -7.86
C ASP A 24 -10.51 10.96 -7.71
N PHE A 25 -9.51 10.50 -6.95
CA PHE A 25 -9.34 9.08 -6.62
C PHE A 25 -10.51 8.52 -5.80
N MET A 26 -10.97 9.29 -4.80
CA MET A 26 -12.10 8.92 -3.95
C MET A 26 -13.41 8.82 -4.76
N GLU A 27 -13.66 9.78 -5.63
CA GLU A 27 -14.87 9.82 -6.45
C GLU A 27 -14.84 8.77 -7.55
N ARG A 28 -13.68 8.40 -8.08
CA ARG A 28 -13.58 7.42 -9.16
C ARG A 28 -13.27 6.04 -8.60
N GLN A 29 -12.00 5.75 -8.36
CA GLN A 29 -11.50 4.42 -8.05
C GLN A 29 -12.04 3.90 -6.71
N LEU A 30 -12.10 4.72 -5.67
CA LEU A 30 -12.61 4.27 -4.37
C LEU A 30 -14.12 3.99 -4.44
N ARG A 31 -14.91 4.90 -5.02
CA ARG A 31 -16.38 4.77 -5.13
C ARG A 31 -16.82 3.53 -5.93
N ASN A 32 -16.10 3.19 -7.00
CA ASN A 32 -16.46 2.03 -7.84
C ASN A 32 -15.77 0.72 -7.39
N GLY A 33 -14.98 0.75 -6.32
CA GLY A 33 -14.33 -0.42 -5.72
C GLY A 33 -13.06 -0.91 -6.42
N SER A 34 -12.62 -0.26 -7.51
CA SER A 34 -11.37 -0.57 -8.22
C SER A 34 -10.13 -0.03 -7.51
N GLY A 35 -10.31 0.92 -6.58
CA GLY A 35 -9.26 1.53 -5.79
C GLY A 35 -9.41 1.29 -4.29
N VAL A 36 -8.30 1.49 -3.58
CA VAL A 36 -8.21 1.43 -2.12
C VAL A 36 -7.41 2.61 -1.62
N LEU A 37 -7.98 3.31 -0.64
CA LEU A 37 -7.27 4.34 0.11
C LEU A 37 -6.65 3.73 1.36
N VAL A 38 -5.34 3.85 1.52
CA VAL A 38 -4.56 3.13 2.54
C VAL A 38 -3.91 4.11 3.52
N ASP A 39 -4.38 4.05 4.77
CA ASP A 39 -3.68 4.64 5.91
C ASP A 39 -2.52 3.73 6.31
N ALA A 40 -1.30 4.11 5.95
CA ALA A 40 -0.09 3.34 6.19
C ALA A 40 0.42 3.43 7.64
N ARG A 41 -0.26 4.20 8.51
CA ARG A 41 0.17 4.43 9.88
C ARG A 41 -0.05 3.22 10.78
N THR A 42 0.55 3.25 11.96
CA THR A 42 0.30 2.20 12.95
C THR A 42 -1.16 2.25 13.42
N PRO A 43 -1.73 1.12 13.88
CA PRO A 43 -3.12 1.07 14.30
C PRO A 43 -3.47 2.08 15.41
N ALA A 44 -2.51 2.40 16.28
CA ALA A 44 -2.70 3.38 17.34
C ALA A 44 -2.95 4.81 16.80
N TRP A 45 -2.30 5.19 15.69
CA TRP A 45 -2.56 6.47 15.03
C TRP A 45 -3.86 6.45 14.25
N HIS A 46 -4.14 5.36 13.53
CA HIS A 46 -5.38 5.19 12.77
C HIS A 46 -6.63 5.34 13.65
N LYS A 47 -6.64 4.70 14.83
CA LYS A 47 -7.72 4.76 15.81
C LYS A 47 -8.00 6.16 16.38
N ARG A 48 -7.09 7.12 16.20
CA ARG A 48 -7.28 8.52 16.65
C ARG A 48 -7.94 9.41 15.60
N GLY A 49 -8.14 8.90 14.39
CA GLY A 49 -8.70 9.64 13.27
C GLY A 49 -7.99 9.30 11.97
N THR A 50 -8.77 9.07 10.92
CA THR A 50 -8.30 8.68 9.58
C THR A 50 -9.00 9.52 8.50
N ILE A 51 -8.40 9.57 7.31
CA ILE A 51 -9.06 10.13 6.13
C ILE A 51 -10.27 9.23 5.78
N PRO A 52 -11.48 9.79 5.56
CA PRO A 52 -12.68 9.03 5.23
C PRO A 52 -12.46 8.04 4.09
N GLY A 53 -13.01 6.83 4.23
CA GLY A 53 -12.86 5.75 3.25
C GLY A 53 -11.52 5.01 3.27
N SER A 54 -10.58 5.40 4.14
CA SER A 54 -9.30 4.67 4.27
C SER A 54 -9.47 3.35 5.02
N ILE A 55 -8.74 2.33 4.60
CA ILE A 55 -8.45 1.14 5.41
C ILE A 55 -7.05 1.26 6.03
N ASN A 56 -6.84 0.68 7.22
CA ASN A 56 -5.51 0.64 7.82
C ASN A 56 -4.74 -0.61 7.38
N LEU A 57 -3.62 -0.38 6.68
CA LEU A 57 -2.61 -1.39 6.38
C LEU A 57 -1.26 -0.82 6.82
N PRO A 58 -0.82 -1.08 8.06
CA PRO A 58 0.43 -0.52 8.58
C PRO A 58 1.62 -0.88 7.69
N PHE A 59 2.49 0.08 7.41
CA PHE A 59 3.63 -0.11 6.50
C PHE A 59 4.50 -1.35 6.79
N THR A 60 4.54 -1.80 8.05
CA THR A 60 5.29 -2.96 8.52
C THR A 60 4.84 -4.27 7.91
N VAL A 61 3.58 -4.38 7.46
CA VAL A 61 3.03 -5.65 6.94
C VAL A 61 3.62 -6.01 5.58
N PHE A 62 3.98 -5.01 4.77
CA PHE A 62 4.42 -5.21 3.38
C PHE A 62 5.87 -5.69 3.26
N SER A 63 6.68 -5.50 4.31
CA SER A 63 8.08 -5.95 4.35
C SER A 63 8.26 -7.37 4.87
N ARG A 64 7.17 -8.11 5.13
CA ARG A 64 7.23 -9.47 5.66
C ARG A 64 7.48 -10.50 4.55
N ASP A 65 7.79 -11.72 4.96
CA ASP A 65 8.00 -12.82 4.04
C ASP A 65 6.71 -13.18 3.30
N PRO A 66 6.77 -13.59 2.02
CA PRO A 66 5.59 -13.96 1.23
C PRO A 66 4.69 -15.02 1.89
N GLY A 67 5.26 -15.86 2.76
CA GLY A 67 4.56 -16.88 3.54
C GLY A 67 3.72 -16.32 4.70
N ASP A 68 4.00 -15.10 5.18
CA ASP A 68 3.37 -14.50 6.36
C ASP A 68 1.85 -14.26 6.15
N PRO A 69 0.99 -14.69 7.08
CA PRO A 69 -0.45 -14.55 6.93
C PRO A 69 -0.93 -13.09 6.96
N GLU A 70 -0.23 -12.18 7.63
CA GLU A 70 -0.57 -10.76 7.68
C GLU A 70 -0.28 -10.06 6.36
N LEU A 71 0.85 -10.41 5.71
CA LEU A 71 1.12 -9.96 4.35
C LEU A 71 0.05 -10.48 3.38
N ALA A 72 -0.28 -11.78 3.45
CA ALA A 72 -1.33 -12.36 2.61
C ALA A 72 -2.69 -11.68 2.80
N ALA A 73 -3.07 -11.37 4.04
CA ALA A 73 -4.29 -10.63 4.34
C ALA A 73 -4.25 -9.19 3.80
N ALA A 74 -3.10 -8.51 3.90
CA ALA A 74 -2.92 -7.18 3.33
C ALA A 74 -2.99 -7.19 1.79
N MET A 75 -2.33 -8.14 1.13
CA MET A 75 -2.35 -8.32 -0.33
C MET A 75 -3.76 -8.63 -0.84
N SER A 76 -4.50 -9.49 -0.13
CA SER A 76 -5.91 -9.79 -0.44
C SER A 76 -6.80 -8.53 -0.40
N LYS A 77 -6.63 -7.65 0.59
CA LYS A 77 -7.33 -6.36 0.64
C LYS A 77 -7.01 -5.44 -0.54
N LEU A 78 -5.84 -5.61 -1.17
CA LEU A 78 -5.42 -4.91 -2.39
C LEU A 78 -5.82 -5.64 -3.69
N GLY A 79 -6.63 -6.69 -3.62
CA GLY A 79 -7.07 -7.48 -4.78
C GLY A 79 -6.03 -8.47 -5.32
N VAL A 80 -4.97 -8.74 -4.55
CA VAL A 80 -3.87 -9.62 -4.95
C VAL A 80 -4.05 -11.00 -4.33
N THR A 81 -3.97 -12.03 -5.16
CA THR A 81 -4.07 -13.44 -4.75
C THR A 81 -2.70 -14.10 -4.79
N ARG A 82 -2.56 -15.27 -4.15
CA ARG A 82 -1.39 -16.13 -4.37
C ARG A 82 -1.58 -16.89 -5.68
N LYS A 83 -0.49 -17.11 -6.43
CA LYS A 83 -0.52 -18.06 -7.54
C LYS A 83 -0.80 -19.46 -7.02
N GLY A 84 -1.76 -20.14 -7.63
CA GLY A 84 -2.20 -21.48 -7.22
C GLY A 84 -1.24 -22.60 -7.66
N PRO A 85 -1.42 -23.82 -7.12
CA PRO A 85 -0.73 -25.04 -7.55
C PRO A 85 -0.84 -25.33 -9.07
N ASP A 86 -1.94 -24.87 -9.67
CA ASP A 86 -2.37 -25.23 -11.04
C ASP A 86 -1.65 -24.44 -12.13
N SER A 87 -0.93 -23.37 -11.76
CA SER A 87 0.08 -22.75 -12.60
C SER A 87 1.40 -23.52 -12.49
N GLY A 88 1.37 -24.81 -12.87
CA GLY A 88 2.51 -25.73 -12.95
C GLY A 88 3.62 -25.46 -11.94
N MET A 89 3.50 -25.96 -10.71
CA MET A 89 4.50 -25.74 -9.65
C MET A 89 5.91 -26.10 -10.15
N SER A 90 6.70 -25.06 -10.41
CA SER A 90 8.13 -25.15 -10.68
C SER A 90 8.86 -25.53 -9.40
N MET A 91 9.94 -26.32 -9.53
CA MET A 91 10.85 -26.61 -8.41
C MET A 91 11.31 -25.31 -7.72
N ASN A 92 11.46 -24.21 -8.46
CA ASN A 92 11.83 -22.91 -7.90
C ASN A 92 10.72 -22.30 -7.03
N SER A 93 9.45 -22.47 -7.39
CA SER A 93 8.32 -22.00 -6.58
C SER A 93 8.17 -22.78 -5.28
N LEU A 94 8.42 -24.09 -5.33
CA LEU A 94 8.48 -24.94 -4.14
C LEU A 94 9.65 -24.55 -3.23
N LEU A 95 10.83 -24.34 -3.81
CA LEU A 95 12.01 -23.87 -3.09
C LEU A 95 11.77 -22.49 -2.46
N ASP A 96 11.20 -21.53 -3.19
CA ASP A 96 10.86 -20.20 -2.66
C ASP A 96 9.84 -20.32 -1.50
N MET A 97 8.86 -21.22 -1.61
CA MET A 97 7.84 -21.43 -0.56
C MET A 97 8.41 -22.03 0.73
N ILE A 98 9.46 -22.87 0.64
CA ILE A 98 10.16 -23.45 1.80
C ILE A 98 11.42 -22.67 2.19
N GLY A 99 11.62 -21.47 1.63
CA GLY A 99 12.74 -20.58 1.97
C GLY A 99 14.11 -21.00 1.41
N LEU A 100 14.14 -21.91 0.44
CA LEU A 100 15.35 -22.43 -0.21
C LEU A 100 15.54 -21.95 -1.66
N GLY A 101 14.62 -21.14 -2.18
CA GLY A 101 14.65 -20.66 -3.56
C GLY A 101 15.37 -19.30 -3.70
N SER A 102 15.69 -18.95 -4.95
CA SER A 102 16.45 -17.74 -5.28
C SER A 102 15.61 -16.44 -5.25
N GLY A 103 14.36 -16.50 -4.78
CA GLY A 103 13.44 -15.37 -4.75
C GLY A 103 12.95 -14.94 -6.13
N GLY A 104 13.03 -15.84 -7.12
CA GLY A 104 12.79 -15.55 -8.53
C GLY A 104 11.36 -15.80 -9.00
N SER A 105 10.55 -16.55 -8.24
CA SER A 105 9.14 -16.77 -8.60
C SER A 105 8.25 -15.70 -7.96
N GLN A 106 7.53 -14.93 -8.79
CA GLN A 106 6.48 -14.04 -8.29
C GLN A 106 5.37 -14.89 -7.65
N VAL A 107 5.37 -14.94 -6.31
CA VAL A 107 4.40 -15.66 -5.46
C VAL A 107 2.97 -15.13 -5.63
N TRP A 108 2.86 -13.86 -6.02
CA TRP A 108 1.61 -13.12 -6.12
C TRP A 108 1.08 -13.08 -7.55
N ASP A 109 -0.25 -13.09 -7.67
CA ASP A 109 -1.02 -12.84 -8.87
C ASP A 109 -1.71 -11.47 -8.77
N PHE A 110 -1.35 -10.56 -9.68
CA PHE A 110 -1.80 -9.18 -9.72
C PHE A 110 -2.91 -8.93 -10.74
N ALA A 111 -3.49 -9.97 -11.35
CA ALA A 111 -4.54 -9.83 -12.37
C ALA A 111 -5.70 -8.93 -11.91
N ASN A 112 -6.08 -9.03 -10.63
CA ASN A 112 -7.15 -8.24 -10.01
C ASN A 112 -6.63 -7.16 -9.04
N ALA A 113 -5.34 -6.83 -9.09
CA ALA A 113 -4.75 -5.81 -8.23
C ALA A 113 -5.48 -4.47 -8.41
N LYS A 114 -5.84 -3.84 -7.30
CA LYS A 114 -6.52 -2.55 -7.26
C LYS A 114 -5.56 -1.39 -7.47
N ASP A 115 -6.09 -0.22 -7.81
CA ASP A 115 -5.34 1.02 -7.60
C ASP A 115 -5.18 1.25 -6.09
N ALA A 116 -3.98 1.51 -5.59
CA ALA A 116 -3.73 1.67 -4.16
C ALA A 116 -3.04 3.00 -3.87
N LEU A 117 -3.77 3.89 -3.20
CA LEU A 117 -3.28 5.21 -2.80
C LEU A 117 -2.88 5.19 -1.33
N PHE A 118 -1.58 5.35 -1.08
CA PHE A 118 -1.01 5.34 0.27
C PHE A 118 -0.80 6.75 0.81
N TRP A 119 -1.12 6.93 2.10
CA TRP A 119 -0.85 8.15 2.84
C TRP A 119 -0.44 7.85 4.29
N CYS A 120 0.24 8.82 4.92
CA CYS A 120 0.76 8.72 6.29
C CYS A 120 0.63 10.06 7.03
N ASN A 121 1.52 10.42 7.95
CA ASN A 121 1.36 11.66 8.72
C ASN A 121 1.62 12.94 7.91
N GLY A 122 2.50 12.89 6.91
CA GLY A 122 2.84 14.05 6.07
C GLY A 122 4.22 13.94 5.44
N PRO A 123 4.76 15.05 4.90
CA PRO A 123 6.03 15.12 4.14
C PRO A 123 7.28 14.50 4.79
N TRP A 124 7.27 14.40 6.11
CA TRP A 124 8.39 13.91 6.93
C TRP A 124 8.25 12.44 7.32
N CYS A 125 7.13 11.79 6.99
CA CYS A 125 6.83 10.45 7.45
C CYS A 125 7.18 9.40 6.39
N ASP A 126 8.02 8.43 6.77
CA ASP A 126 8.58 7.40 5.88
C ASP A 126 7.67 6.18 5.67
N GLN A 127 6.51 6.14 6.34
CA GLN A 127 5.68 4.93 6.41
C GLN A 127 5.05 4.58 5.05
N SER A 128 4.41 5.53 4.35
CA SER A 128 3.92 5.28 2.99
C SER A 128 5.05 4.98 2.00
N PRO A 129 6.16 5.75 1.96
CA PRO A 129 7.32 5.38 1.15
C PRO A 129 7.83 3.96 1.39
N ARG A 130 7.89 3.50 2.65
CA ARG A 130 8.31 2.13 2.98
C ARG A 130 7.31 1.08 2.54
N ALA A 131 6.01 1.32 2.71
CA ALA A 131 4.96 0.43 2.23
C ALA A 131 5.04 0.27 0.70
N ILE A 132 5.11 1.39 -0.02
CA ILE A 132 5.21 1.41 -1.49
C ILE A 132 6.46 0.68 -1.97
N ASN A 133 7.63 1.01 -1.44
CA ASN A 133 8.88 0.33 -1.82
C ASN A 133 8.85 -1.18 -1.53
N ALA A 134 8.20 -1.60 -0.44
CA ALA A 134 8.04 -3.01 -0.13
C ALA A 134 7.09 -3.70 -1.13
N LEU A 135 5.98 -3.06 -1.51
CA LEU A 135 5.07 -3.57 -2.55
C LEU A 135 5.74 -3.68 -3.92
N LEU A 136 6.55 -2.69 -4.31
CA LEU A 136 7.35 -2.76 -5.53
C LEU A 136 8.29 -3.97 -5.53
N LYS A 137 8.94 -4.25 -4.39
CA LYS A 137 9.78 -5.46 -4.23
C LYS A 137 8.99 -6.77 -4.31
N GLN A 138 7.72 -6.77 -3.89
CA GLN A 138 6.81 -7.91 -4.04
C GLN A 138 6.29 -8.06 -5.48
N GLY A 139 6.56 -7.10 -6.36
CA GLY A 139 6.15 -7.10 -7.76
C GLY A 139 4.81 -6.40 -8.03
N TYR A 140 4.29 -5.60 -7.09
CA TYR A 140 3.06 -4.84 -7.31
C TYR A 140 3.25 -3.85 -8.48
N PRO A 141 2.29 -3.74 -9.42
CA PRO A 141 2.44 -2.87 -10.58
C PRO A 141 2.60 -1.40 -10.16
N PRO A 142 3.71 -0.72 -10.50
CA PRO A 142 3.98 0.66 -10.06
C PRO A 142 2.91 1.65 -10.53
N GLU A 143 2.35 1.46 -11.72
CA GLU A 143 1.30 2.30 -12.31
C GLU A 143 -0.04 2.22 -11.56
N LYS A 144 -0.21 1.22 -10.67
CA LYS A 144 -1.36 1.09 -9.77
C LYS A 144 -1.10 1.66 -8.38
N LEU A 145 0.10 2.20 -8.13
CA LEU A 145 0.47 2.78 -6.84
C LEU A 145 0.43 4.30 -6.91
N TYR A 146 -0.20 4.90 -5.90
CA TYR A 146 -0.31 6.34 -5.76
C TYR A 146 0.18 6.75 -4.37
N TYR A 147 0.85 7.90 -4.28
CA TYR A 147 1.39 8.44 -3.04
C TYR A 147 0.82 9.84 -2.76
N TYR A 148 -0.04 9.95 -1.73
CA TYR A 148 -0.43 11.25 -1.20
C TYR A 148 0.55 11.69 -0.12
N ARG A 149 1.51 12.50 -0.52
CA ARG A 149 2.60 13.00 0.34
C ARG A 149 2.14 13.94 1.44
N GLY A 150 1.07 14.70 1.19
CA GLY A 150 0.51 15.66 2.14
C GLY A 150 0.12 15.02 3.48
N GLY A 151 -0.35 13.76 3.42
CA GLY A 151 -0.74 12.97 4.58
C GLY A 151 -1.79 13.65 5.45
N MET A 152 -1.92 13.19 6.69
CA MET A 152 -2.88 13.74 7.66
C MET A 152 -2.59 15.21 7.98
N GLN A 153 -1.33 15.63 8.01
CA GLN A 153 -0.96 17.00 8.34
C GLN A 153 -1.55 18.00 7.35
N LEU A 154 -1.34 17.80 6.05
CA LEU A 154 -1.85 18.73 5.04
C LEU A 154 -3.38 18.61 4.90
N TRP A 155 -3.91 17.40 5.05
CA TRP A 155 -5.36 17.17 5.11
C TRP A 155 -6.03 18.03 6.19
N GLN A 156 -5.47 18.04 7.41
CA GLN A 156 -5.99 18.83 8.52
C GLN A 156 -5.74 20.34 8.37
N VAL A 157 -4.61 20.76 7.80
CA VAL A 157 -4.32 22.17 7.51
C VAL A 157 -5.38 22.78 6.60
N LEU A 158 -5.94 22.00 5.68
CA LEU A 158 -7.02 22.42 4.78
C LEU A 158 -8.42 22.32 5.40
N GLY A 159 -8.53 21.93 6.67
CA GLY A 159 -9.82 21.80 7.36
C GLY A 159 -10.67 20.63 6.86
N LEU A 160 -10.05 19.63 6.23
CA LEU A 160 -10.77 18.48 5.68
C LEU A 160 -11.18 17.49 6.77
N THR A 161 -12.31 16.83 6.55
CA THR A 161 -12.94 15.92 7.52
C THR A 161 -12.05 14.73 7.85
N THR A 162 -11.95 14.39 9.13
CA THR A 162 -11.41 13.10 9.61
C THR A 162 -12.52 12.29 10.29
N VAL A 163 -12.45 10.97 10.22
CA VAL A 163 -13.37 10.08 10.92
C VAL A 163 -12.60 9.22 11.92
N VAL A 164 -13.22 8.88 13.06
CA VAL A 164 -12.71 7.83 13.93
C VAL A 164 -13.22 6.51 13.35
N PRO A 165 -12.33 5.59 12.95
CA PRO A 165 -12.73 4.30 12.40
C PRO A 165 -13.36 3.45 13.51
N GLU A 166 -14.42 2.69 13.16
CA GLU A 166 -15.09 1.75 14.06
C GLU A 166 -14.20 0.59 14.52
#